data_AF-A0A7W0LK70-F1
#
_entry.id   AF-A0A7W0LK70-F1
#
_cell.length_a   1.000
_cell.length_b   1.000
_cell.length_c   1.000
_cell.angle_alpha   90.00
_cell.angle_beta   90.00
_cell.angle_gamma   90.00
#
_symmetry.space_group_name_H-M   'P 1'
#
loop_
_entity.id
_entity.type
_entity.pdbx_description
1 polymer ?
#
loop_
_entity_poly.entity_id
_entity_poly.type
_entity_poly.pdbx_seq_one_letter_code
_entity_poly.pdbx_strand_id
1 'polypeptide(L)'
;MPITGARIGALLDSDLTPAVSALRRLGIAALVRRRGFTARGLGALAAGRLSATLSGSTAGSAGIARRVVLATGSRSVARAGRYAVPLRLTREGKRRLRSDRRARVVLTFSFRDAAGHAATRRRSVLLRR
;
A
#
# COMPACT_ATOMS: atom_id res chain seq x y z
N MET A 1 -23.83 -4.54 15.10
CA MET A 1 -23.79 -3.52 14.03
C MET A 1 -23.32 -4.17 12.73
N PRO A 2 -23.99 -3.94 11.59
CA PRO A 2 -23.62 -4.57 10.32
C PRO A 2 -22.29 -4.04 9.78
N ILE A 3 -21.50 -4.94 9.18
CA ILE A 3 -20.28 -4.59 8.45
C ILE A 3 -20.71 -4.10 7.07
N THR A 4 -20.32 -2.89 6.71
CA THR A 4 -20.64 -2.29 5.40
C THR A 4 -19.36 -1.87 4.70
N GLY A 5 -19.38 -1.81 3.37
CA GLY A 5 -18.26 -1.32 2.56
C GLY A 5 -17.81 0.09 2.96
N ALA A 6 -18.74 0.95 3.39
CA ALA A 6 -18.44 2.29 3.89
C ALA A 6 -17.59 2.26 5.18
N ARG A 7 -17.91 1.36 6.13
CA ARG A 7 -17.16 1.21 7.39
C ARG A 7 -15.77 0.63 7.17
N ILE A 8 -15.64 -0.33 6.26
CA ILE A 8 -14.35 -0.85 5.80
C ILE A 8 -13.53 0.31 5.18
N GLY A 9 -14.16 1.11 4.32
CA GLY A 9 -13.52 2.24 3.67
C GLY A 9 -13.01 3.29 4.66
N ALA A 10 -13.77 3.61 5.71
CA ALA A 10 -13.36 4.55 6.75
C ALA A 10 -12.13 4.03 7.54
N LEU A 11 -12.14 2.73 7.88
CA LEU A 11 -11.01 2.09 8.57
C LEU A 11 -9.73 2.10 7.73
N LEU A 12 -9.84 1.76 6.44
CA LEU A 12 -8.70 1.81 5.52
C LEU A 12 -8.13 3.22 5.40
N ASP A 13 -8.98 4.25 5.45
CA ASP A 13 -8.54 5.65 5.35
C ASP A 13 -7.82 6.11 6.63
N SER A 14 -8.31 5.68 7.81
CA SER A 14 -7.60 5.90 9.07
C SER A 14 -6.25 5.21 9.09
N ASP A 15 -6.11 4.03 8.47
CA ASP A 15 -4.85 3.29 8.41
C ASP A 15 -3.88 3.83 7.35
N LEU A 16 -4.38 4.43 6.27
CA LEU A 16 -3.55 5.02 5.22
C LEU A 16 -2.71 6.19 5.75
N THR A 17 -3.24 7.01 6.66
CA THR A 17 -2.56 8.19 7.20
C THR A 17 -1.24 7.85 7.92
N PRO A 18 -1.20 6.94 8.91
CA PRO A 18 0.04 6.53 9.55
C PRO A 18 0.94 5.74 8.60
N ALA A 19 0.38 4.92 7.70
CA ALA A 19 1.19 4.17 6.73
C ALA A 19 1.92 5.09 5.75
N VAL A 20 1.26 6.13 5.24
CA VAL A 20 1.87 7.16 4.38
C VAL A 20 2.96 7.92 5.13
N SER A 21 2.70 8.28 6.39
CA SER A 21 3.68 8.99 7.22
C SER A 21 4.92 8.14 7.48
N ALA A 22 4.72 6.84 7.79
CA ALA A 22 5.81 5.89 7.96
C ALA A 22 6.59 5.68 6.64
N LEU A 23 5.91 5.61 5.51
CA LEU A 23 6.55 5.46 4.20
C LEU A 23 7.37 6.69 3.82
N ARG A 24 6.84 7.89 4.08
CA ARG A 24 7.55 9.17 3.86
C ARG A 24 8.81 9.28 4.73
N ARG A 25 8.74 8.87 5.99
CA ARG A 25 9.88 8.84 6.92
C ARG A 25 10.93 7.80 6.52
N LEU A 26 10.49 6.66 6.00
CA LEU A 26 11.38 5.59 5.56
C LEU A 26 12.18 6.00 4.32
N GLY A 27 11.55 6.74 3.39
CA GLY A 27 12.21 7.25 2.19
C GLY A 27 12.58 6.15 1.19
N ILE A 28 13.17 6.55 0.07
CA ILE A 28 13.49 5.64 -1.05
C ILE A 28 14.66 4.72 -0.67
N ALA A 29 15.72 5.27 -0.07
CA ALA A 29 16.94 4.53 0.24
C ALA A 29 16.68 3.33 1.16
N ALA A 30 15.95 3.54 2.27
CA ALA A 30 15.64 2.45 3.19
C ALA A 30 14.63 1.45 2.60
N LEU A 31 13.71 1.90 1.74
CA LEU A 31 12.76 1.00 1.06
C LEU A 31 13.50 0.01 0.16
N VAL A 32 14.44 0.53 -0.65
CA VAL A 32 15.28 -0.28 -1.54
C VAL A 32 16.20 -1.19 -0.74
N ARG A 33 16.83 -0.67 0.33
CA ARG A 33 17.72 -1.44 1.21
C ARG A 33 16.99 -2.61 1.88
N ARG A 34 15.80 -2.34 2.43
CA ARG A 34 14.94 -3.33 3.12
C ARG A 34 14.15 -4.21 2.14
N ARG A 35 14.20 -3.93 0.84
CA ARG A 35 13.46 -4.64 -0.23
C ARG A 35 11.94 -4.64 -0.01
N GLY A 36 11.40 -3.70 0.76
CA GLY A 36 10.00 -3.69 1.13
C GLY A 36 9.65 -2.73 2.26
N PHE A 37 8.37 -2.72 2.61
CA PHE A 37 7.76 -1.92 3.66
C PHE A 37 6.69 -2.76 4.36
N THR A 38 6.59 -2.69 5.68
CA THR A 38 5.51 -3.37 6.41
C THR A 38 4.50 -2.33 6.86
N ALA A 39 3.30 -2.37 6.28
CA ALA A 39 2.18 -1.57 6.77
C ALA A 39 1.68 -2.20 8.07
N ARG A 40 1.87 -1.51 9.19
CA ARG A 40 1.47 -1.97 10.53
C ARG A 40 0.14 -1.35 10.91
N GLY A 41 -0.60 -2.06 11.76
CA GLY A 41 -1.82 -1.54 12.37
C GLY A 41 -3.04 -1.56 11.46
N LEU A 42 -3.02 -2.32 10.36
CA LEU A 42 -4.16 -2.42 9.46
C LEU A 42 -5.33 -3.11 10.16
N GLY A 43 -6.42 -2.38 10.32
CA GLY A 43 -7.64 -2.90 10.90
C GLY A 43 -8.38 -3.82 9.93
N ALA A 44 -8.79 -4.97 10.44
CA ALA A 44 -9.78 -5.84 9.81
C ALA A 44 -11.02 -5.89 10.70
N LEU A 45 -12.19 -5.65 10.10
CA LEU A 45 -13.48 -5.73 10.81
C LEU A 45 -14.02 -7.17 10.87
N ALA A 46 -13.53 -8.06 10.01
CA ALA A 46 -13.96 -9.45 9.90
C ALA A 46 -12.86 -10.33 9.30
N ALA A 47 -13.15 -11.62 9.18
CA ALA A 47 -12.37 -12.53 8.36
C ALA A 47 -12.42 -12.09 6.88
N GLY A 48 -11.28 -12.18 6.20
CA GLY A 48 -11.14 -11.67 4.85
C GLY A 48 -9.71 -11.62 4.33
N ARG A 49 -9.49 -10.81 3.30
CA ARG A 49 -8.18 -10.60 2.68
C ARG A 49 -7.85 -9.11 2.66
N LEU A 50 -6.77 -8.76 3.33
CA LEU A 50 -6.12 -7.46 3.22
C LEU A 50 -5.10 -7.51 2.09
N SER A 51 -5.13 -6.51 1.22
CA SER A 51 -4.16 -6.34 0.14
C SER A 51 -3.64 -4.91 0.15
N ALA A 52 -2.35 -4.78 -0.11
CA ALA A 52 -1.65 -3.51 -0.12
C ALA A 52 -0.76 -3.44 -1.35
N THR A 53 -0.85 -2.35 -2.10
CA THR A 53 -0.09 -2.14 -3.32
C THR A 53 0.51 -0.74 -3.31
N LEU A 54 1.81 -0.67 -3.59
CA LEU A 54 2.51 0.57 -3.84
C LEU A 54 2.78 0.69 -5.33
N SER A 55 2.31 1.76 -5.94
CA SER A 55 2.49 2.02 -7.38
C SER A 55 3.14 3.38 -7.59
N GLY A 56 4.01 3.52 -8.58
CA GLY A 56 4.61 4.80 -8.96
C GLY A 56 4.14 5.22 -10.34
N SER A 57 4.14 6.52 -10.60
CA SER A 57 4.02 7.04 -11.96
C SER A 57 5.42 7.28 -12.52
N THR A 58 5.71 6.70 -13.68
CA THR A 58 6.96 6.95 -14.41
C THR A 58 6.64 7.62 -15.74
N ALA A 59 7.37 8.68 -16.11
CA ALA A 59 7.39 9.14 -17.49
C ALA A 59 7.97 8.00 -18.36
N GLY A 60 7.17 7.43 -19.26
CA GLY A 60 7.67 6.46 -20.24
C GLY A 60 8.52 7.16 -21.31
N SER A 61 9.29 6.39 -22.09
CA SER A 61 10.10 6.90 -23.22
C SER A 61 9.30 7.63 -24.31
N ALA A 62 7.97 7.61 -24.24
CA ALA A 62 7.05 8.31 -25.15
C ALA A 62 6.22 9.41 -24.45
N GLY A 63 6.66 9.91 -23.29
CA GLY A 63 5.93 10.95 -22.53
C GLY A 63 4.68 10.45 -21.78
N ILE A 64 4.21 9.24 -22.05
CA ILE A 64 3.05 8.65 -21.37
C ILE A 64 3.45 8.18 -19.96
N ALA A 65 2.82 8.77 -18.94
CA ALA A 65 3.00 8.36 -17.55
C ALA A 65 2.35 6.98 -17.30
N ARG A 66 3.14 5.90 -17.34
CA ARG A 66 2.65 4.56 -16.98
C ARG A 66 2.73 4.34 -15.47
N ARG A 67 1.68 3.72 -14.93
CA ARG A 67 1.62 3.33 -13.52
C ARG A 67 2.28 1.97 -13.34
N VAL A 68 3.41 1.94 -12.63
CA VAL A 68 4.19 0.72 -12.38
C VAL A 68 3.95 0.24 -10.95
N VAL A 69 3.75 -1.06 -10.76
CA VAL A 69 3.65 -1.66 -9.42
C VAL A 69 5.05 -1.77 -8.82
N LEU A 70 5.30 -0.96 -7.79
CA LEU A 70 6.58 -0.90 -7.10
C LEU A 70 6.67 -1.96 -6.00
N ALA A 71 5.60 -2.11 -5.21
CA ALA A 71 5.52 -3.10 -4.15
C ALA A 71 4.13 -3.69 -4.06
N THR A 72 4.03 -4.94 -3.62
CA THR A 72 2.75 -5.59 -3.37
C THR A 72 2.85 -6.50 -2.15
N GLY A 73 1.74 -6.65 -1.44
CA GLY A 73 1.59 -7.50 -0.28
C GLY A 73 0.13 -7.87 -0.10
N SER A 74 -0.12 -9.08 0.38
CA SER A 74 -1.47 -9.45 0.81
C SER A 74 -1.38 -10.36 2.02
N ARG A 75 -2.44 -10.35 2.83
CA ARG A 75 -2.56 -11.17 4.03
C ARG A 75 -4.02 -11.57 4.22
N SER A 76 -4.24 -12.86 4.39
CA SER A 76 -5.53 -13.37 4.86
C SER A 76 -5.65 -13.17 6.37
N VAL A 77 -6.84 -12.76 6.80
CA VAL A 77 -7.18 -12.53 8.20
C VAL A 77 -8.35 -13.43 8.56
N ALA A 78 -8.22 -14.18 9.66
CA ALA A 78 -9.23 -15.14 10.09
C ALA A 78 -10.30 -14.51 11.00
N ARG A 79 -10.03 -13.35 11.59
CA ARG A 79 -10.93 -12.64 12.50
C ARG A 79 -10.69 -11.14 12.47
N ALA A 80 -11.59 -10.39 13.09
CA ALA A 80 -11.41 -8.96 13.32
C ALA A 80 -10.15 -8.71 14.18
N GLY A 81 -9.40 -7.66 13.87
CA GLY A 81 -8.18 -7.32 14.61
C GLY A 81 -7.25 -6.39 13.83
N ARG A 82 -6.08 -6.10 14.42
CA ARG A 82 -5.03 -5.32 13.76
C ARG A 82 -3.94 -6.24 13.24
N TYR A 83 -3.57 -6.04 11.98
CA TYR A 83 -2.61 -6.89 11.28
C TYR A 83 -1.49 -6.07 10.66
N ALA A 84 -0.36 -6.73 10.46
CA ALA A 84 0.74 -6.20 9.67
C ALA A 84 0.71 -6.84 8.27
N VAL A 85 0.75 -6.02 7.23
CA VAL A 85 0.84 -6.48 5.83
C VAL A 85 2.23 -6.13 5.31
N PRO A 86 3.10 -7.12 5.07
CA PRO A 86 4.39 -6.89 4.44
C PRO A 86 4.19 -6.65 2.93
N LEU A 87 4.59 -5.48 2.45
CA LEU A 87 4.73 -5.17 1.03
C LEU A 87 6.16 -5.44 0.60
N ARG A 88 6.32 -6.33 -0.38
CA ARG A 88 7.62 -6.61 -1.00
C ARG A 88 7.78 -5.80 -2.26
N LEU A 89 8.96 -5.22 -2.45
CA LEU A 89 9.30 -4.55 -3.70
C LEU A 89 9.38 -5.58 -4.83
N THR A 90 8.81 -5.22 -5.98
CA THR A 90 9.00 -5.95 -7.24
C THR A 90 10.43 -5.71 -7.75
N ARG A 91 10.94 -6.60 -8.61
CA ARG A 91 12.26 -6.42 -9.24
C ARG A 91 12.34 -5.08 -9.98
N GLU A 92 11.28 -4.76 -10.73
CA GLU A 92 11.16 -3.49 -11.44
C GLU A 92 11.07 -2.30 -10.47
N GLY A 93 10.22 -2.40 -9.44
CA GLY A 93 10.07 -1.35 -8.43
C GLY A 93 11.38 -1.03 -7.72
N LYS A 94 12.17 -2.05 -7.38
CA LYS A 94 13.51 -1.88 -6.80
C LYS A 94 14.45 -1.17 -7.77
N ARG A 95 14.47 -1.56 -9.06
CA ARG A 95 15.34 -0.95 -10.08
C ARG A 95 15.02 0.54 -10.25
N ARG A 96 13.73 0.87 -10.37
CA ARG A 96 13.23 2.25 -10.58
C ARG A 96 13.48 3.13 -9.36
N LEU A 97 13.13 2.64 -8.17
CA LEU A 97 13.37 3.40 -6.95
C LEU A 97 14.87 3.61 -6.68
N ARG A 98 15.75 2.74 -7.18
CA ARG A 98 17.21 2.94 -7.04
C ARG A 98 17.72 4.07 -7.94
N SER A 99 17.13 4.29 -9.12
CA SER A 99 17.54 5.36 -10.04
C SER A 99 17.03 6.73 -9.62
N ASP A 100 15.87 6.78 -8.97
CA ASP A 100 15.15 8.03 -8.78
C ASP A 100 15.53 8.73 -7.46
N ARG A 101 15.83 10.04 -7.53
CA ARG A 101 16.06 10.88 -6.32
C ARG A 101 14.75 11.22 -5.60
N ARG A 102 13.64 11.24 -6.34
CA ARG A 102 12.29 11.54 -5.87
C ARG A 102 11.30 10.69 -6.65
N ALA A 103 10.33 10.09 -5.97
CA ALA A 103 9.33 9.25 -6.61
C ALA A 103 7.95 9.55 -6.04
N ARG A 104 7.01 9.98 -6.90
CA ARG A 104 5.60 10.08 -6.52
C ARG A 104 4.98 8.70 -6.60
N VAL A 105 4.60 8.17 -5.45
CA VAL A 105 4.00 6.85 -5.32
C VAL A 105 2.58 6.97 -4.78
N VAL A 106 1.77 5.97 -5.03
CA VAL A 106 0.40 5.83 -4.56
C VAL A 106 0.33 4.52 -3.80
N LEU A 107 0.03 4.62 -2.51
CA LEU A 107 -0.26 3.50 -1.64
C LEU A 107 -1.75 3.21 -1.73
N THR A 108 -2.10 1.98 -2.08
CA THR A 108 -3.47 1.48 -2.17
C THR A 108 -3.64 0.39 -1.14
N PHE A 109 -4.65 0.50 -0.29
CA PHE A 109 -5.13 -0.59 0.55
C PHE A 109 -6.50 -1.05 0.08
N SER A 110 -6.68 -2.35 0.05
CA SER A 110 -7.98 -2.97 -0.18
C SER A 110 -8.24 -4.05 0.85
N PHE A 111 -9.49 -4.15 1.24
CA PHE A 111 -9.98 -5.22 2.09
C PHE A 111 -11.22 -5.82 1.44
N ARG A 112 -11.29 -7.15 1.43
CA ARG A 112 -12.47 -7.91 1.04
C ARG A 112 -12.77 -8.90 2.15
N ASP A 113 -13.98 -8.87 2.68
CA ASP A 113 -14.41 -9.85 3.67
C ASP A 113 -14.96 -11.13 3.01
N ALA A 114 -15.23 -12.14 3.85
CA ALA A 114 -15.84 -13.40 3.42
C ALA A 114 -17.30 -13.23 2.93
N ALA A 115 -18.00 -12.18 3.38
CA ALA A 115 -19.37 -11.87 2.97
C ALA A 115 -19.44 -11.18 1.59
N GLY A 116 -18.29 -10.83 1.00
CA GLY A 116 -18.18 -10.19 -0.31
C GLY A 116 -18.15 -8.67 -0.27
N HIS A 117 -18.22 -8.04 0.90
CA HIS A 117 -18.02 -6.60 1.01
C HIS A 117 -16.54 -6.28 0.81
N ALA A 118 -16.29 -5.37 -0.13
CA ALA A 118 -14.95 -4.89 -0.42
C ALA A 118 -14.90 -3.37 -0.38
N ALA A 119 -13.78 -2.84 0.10
CA ALA A 119 -13.47 -1.43 -0.05
C ALA A 119 -12.02 -1.27 -0.46
N THR A 120 -11.75 -0.23 -1.25
CA THR A 120 -10.41 0.17 -1.65
C THR A 120 -10.22 1.65 -1.38
N ARG A 121 -9.09 1.98 -0.77
CA ARG A 121 -8.65 3.35 -0.54
C ARG A 121 -7.21 3.52 -1.00
N ARG A 122 -6.89 4.72 -1.48
CA ARG A 122 -5.56 5.02 -2.03
C ARG A 122 -5.13 6.42 -1.65
N ARG A 123 -3.83 6.60 -1.42
CA ARG A 123 -3.25 7.91 -1.12
C ARG A 123 -1.90 8.08 -1.80
N SER A 124 -1.68 9.25 -2.39
CA SER A 124 -0.40 9.57 -3.02
C SER A 124 0.57 10.15 -2.00
N VAL A 125 1.85 9.81 -2.12
CA VAL A 125 2.94 10.32 -1.32
C VAL A 125 4.17 10.53 -2.18
N LEU A 126 4.88 11.64 -1.94
CA LEU A 126 6.17 11.89 -2.55
C LEU A 126 7.26 11.29 -1.66
N LEU A 127 7.97 10.29 -2.17
CA LEU A 127 9.16 9.75 -1.53
C LEU A 127 10.39 10.52 -1.99
N ARG A 128 11.33 10.71 -1.07
CA ARG A 128 12.64 11.30 -1.31
C ARG A 128 13.72 10.29 -0.91
N ARG A 129 14.87 10.37 -1.57
CA ARG A 129 16.01 9.52 -1.27
C ARG A 129 16.64 9.87 0.06
#